data_AF-A0A9D8QTY3-F1
#
_entry.id   AF-A0A9D8QTY3-F1
#
_cell.length_a   1.000
_cell.length_b   1.000
_cell.length_c   1.000
_cell.angle_alpha   90.00
_cell.angle_beta   90.00
_cell.angle_gamma   90.00
#
_symmetry.space_group_name_H-M   'P 1'
#
loop_
_entity.id
_entity.type
_entity.pdbx_description
1 polymer ?
#
loop_
_entity_poly.entity_id
_entity_poly.type
_entity_poly.pdbx_seq_one_letter_code
_entity_poly.pdbx_strand_id
1 'polypeptide(L)'
;MSQESAKAFCVRMMSDDSFRDRIGSAATAQAITDIVKGEKYDFNQSELRKVVGELLGKKIDPEQLTAMVCEVYESEIKSKGGSGSAEAVAGWLASLE
;
A
#
# COMPACT_ATOMS: atom_id res chain seq x y z
N MET A 1 10.12 1.17 12.92
CA MET A 1 9.95 1.01 11.47
C MET A 1 10.84 -0.14 11.03
N SER A 2 10.33 -1.11 10.27
CA SER A 2 11.09 -2.28 9.81
C SER A 2 10.75 -2.71 8.38
N GLN A 3 11.78 -3.04 7.59
CA GLN A 3 11.64 -3.69 6.28
C GLN A 3 10.90 -5.03 6.34
N GLU A 4 11.00 -5.77 7.44
CA GLU A 4 10.25 -7.02 7.63
C GLU A 4 8.75 -6.75 7.74
N SER A 5 8.37 -5.64 8.39
CA SER A 5 6.97 -5.20 8.45
C SER A 5 6.44 -4.82 7.07
N ALA A 6 7.24 -4.12 6.25
CA ALA A 6 6.88 -3.82 4.87
C ALA A 6 6.75 -5.10 4.01
N LYS A 7 7.64 -6.09 4.18
CA LYS A 7 7.52 -7.40 3.51
C LYS A 7 6.24 -8.12 3.90
N ALA A 8 5.94 -8.20 5.20
CA ALA A 8 4.72 -8.83 5.69
C ALA A 8 3.46 -8.12 5.17
N PHE A 9 3.48 -6.79 5.10
CA PHE A 9 2.40 -6.00 4.49
C PHE A 9 2.21 -6.33 3.01
N CYS A 10 3.28 -6.31 2.20
CA CYS A 10 3.21 -6.64 0.77
C CYS A 10 2.70 -8.07 0.55
N VAL A 11 3.16 -9.04 1.33
CA VAL A 11 2.69 -10.43 1.25
C VAL A 11 1.20 -10.51 1.55
N ARG A 12 0.73 -9.86 2.61
CA ARG A 12 -0.70 -9.85 2.96
C ARG A 12 -1.54 -9.14 1.91
N MET A 13 -1.07 -8.04 1.33
CA MET A 13 -1.72 -7.41 0.19
C MET A 13 -1.86 -8.34 -1.02
N MET A 14 -0.99 -9.34 -1.19
CA MET A 14 -1.11 -10.31 -2.30
C MET A 14 -2.01 -11.50 -1.96
N SER A 15 -2.08 -11.91 -0.70
CA SER A 15 -2.74 -13.16 -0.28
C SER A 15 -4.07 -12.99 0.46
N ASP A 16 -4.35 -11.82 1.02
CA ASP A 16 -5.52 -11.54 1.85
C ASP A 16 -6.45 -10.55 1.14
N ASP A 17 -7.44 -11.08 0.42
CA ASP A 17 -8.48 -10.28 -0.25
C ASP A 17 -9.28 -9.42 0.72
N SER A 18 -9.55 -9.90 1.95
CA SER A 18 -10.30 -9.11 2.94
C SER A 18 -9.51 -7.90 3.42
N PHE A 19 -8.21 -8.04 3.60
CA PHE A 19 -7.32 -6.93 3.93
C PHE A 19 -7.24 -5.94 2.76
N ARG A 20 -7.08 -6.43 1.53
CA ARG A 20 -7.12 -5.58 0.32
C ARG A 20 -8.42 -4.80 0.20
N ASP A 21 -9.58 -5.44 0.43
CA ASP A 21 -10.90 -4.79 0.36
C ASP A 21 -11.06 -3.70 1.42
N ARG A 22 -10.51 -3.90 2.64
CA ARG A 22 -10.49 -2.86 3.68
C ARG A 22 -9.70 -1.63 3.24
N ILE A 23 -8.52 -1.84 2.68
CA ILE A 23 -7.70 -0.75 2.10
C ILE A 23 -8.42 -0.13 0.89
N GLY A 24 -9.08 -0.97 0.07
CA GLY A 24 -9.89 -0.60 -1.09
C GLY A 24 -11.13 0.21 -0.83
N SER A 25 -11.68 0.08 0.36
CA SER A 25 -12.86 0.80 0.79
C SER A 25 -12.50 2.08 1.57
N ALA A 26 -11.22 2.29 1.85
CA ALA A 26 -10.76 3.45 2.60
C ALA A 26 -10.83 4.72 1.73
N ALA A 27 -11.72 5.63 2.10
CA ALA A 27 -11.95 6.87 1.36
C ALA A 27 -10.86 7.94 1.59
N THR A 28 -9.99 7.77 2.59
CA THR A 28 -8.98 8.77 2.96
C THR A 28 -7.64 8.11 3.29
N ALA A 29 -6.55 8.87 3.10
CA ALA A 29 -5.21 8.47 3.49
C ALA A 29 -5.13 8.09 4.97
N GLN A 30 -5.83 8.83 5.83
CA GLN A 30 -5.90 8.56 7.27
C GLN A 30 -6.55 7.21 7.56
N ALA A 31 -7.65 6.87 6.88
CA ALA A 31 -8.30 5.56 7.06
C ALA A 31 -7.37 4.40 6.67
N ILE A 32 -6.57 4.57 5.62
CA ILE A 32 -5.53 3.59 5.24
C ILE A 32 -4.48 3.49 6.34
N THR A 33 -3.99 4.61 6.87
CA THR A 33 -3.05 4.64 8.00
C THR A 33 -3.60 3.91 9.22
N ASP A 34 -4.86 4.14 9.61
CA ASP A 34 -5.49 3.49 10.75
C ASP A 34 -5.63 1.98 10.55
N ILE A 35 -5.95 1.52 9.34
CA ILE A 35 -5.98 0.07 9.01
C ILE A 35 -4.58 -0.53 9.15
N VAL A 36 -3.58 0.09 8.55
CA VAL A 36 -2.20 -0.41 8.53
C VAL A 36 -1.60 -0.45 9.94
N LYS A 37 -1.76 0.64 10.71
CA LYS A 37 -1.30 0.72 12.11
C LYS A 37 -2.11 -0.18 13.04
N GLY A 38 -3.41 -0.32 12.79
CA GLY A 38 -4.29 -1.23 13.55
C GLY A 38 -3.87 -2.70 13.43
N GLU A 39 -3.36 -3.11 12.27
CA GLU A 39 -2.76 -4.42 12.04
C GLU A 39 -1.29 -4.53 12.49
N LYS A 40 -0.79 -3.51 13.22
CA LYS A 40 0.58 -3.41 13.77
C LYS A 40 1.68 -3.40 12.71
N TYR A 41 1.37 -2.97 11.50
CA TYR A 41 2.42 -2.70 10.52
C TYR A 41 3.09 -1.37 10.83
N ASP A 42 4.42 -1.39 10.85
CA ASP A 42 5.27 -0.25 11.17
C ASP A 42 6.44 -0.16 10.19
N PHE A 43 6.26 0.63 9.13
CA PHE A 43 7.25 0.87 8.09
C PHE A 43 7.09 2.27 7.50
N ASN A 44 8.17 2.79 6.91
CA ASN A 44 8.15 4.05 6.16
C ASN A 44 8.16 3.84 4.64
N GLN A 45 8.02 4.93 3.89
CA GLN A 45 8.00 4.88 2.43
C GLN A 45 9.30 4.29 1.84
N SER A 46 10.45 4.58 2.46
CA SER A 46 11.76 4.08 2.01
C SER A 46 11.86 2.56 2.14
N GLU A 47 11.37 2.00 3.24
CA GLU A 47 11.33 0.56 3.48
C GLU A 47 10.37 -0.13 2.53
N LEU A 48 9.15 0.39 2.37
CA LEU A 48 8.18 -0.13 1.42
C LEU A 48 8.75 -0.13 0.00
N ARG A 49 9.38 0.97 -0.42
CA ARG A 49 10.05 1.09 -1.72
C ARG A 49 11.16 0.06 -1.92
N LYS A 50 12.00 -0.16 -0.90
CA LYS A 50 13.06 -1.19 -0.97
C LYS A 50 12.44 -2.56 -1.17
N VAL A 51 11.43 -2.90 -0.38
CA VAL A 51 10.74 -4.20 -0.44
C VAL A 51 10.08 -4.43 -1.79
N VAL A 52 9.32 -3.46 -2.28
CA VAL A 52 8.66 -3.57 -3.58
C VAL A 52 9.71 -3.64 -4.70
N GLY A 53 10.81 -2.90 -4.60
CA GLY A 53 11.94 -3.00 -5.54
C GLY A 53 12.60 -4.38 -5.52
N GLU A 54 12.80 -4.98 -4.34
CA GLU A 54 13.30 -6.35 -4.18
C GLU A 54 12.34 -7.36 -4.83
N LEU A 55 11.02 -7.22 -4.62
CA LEU A 55 10.00 -8.10 -5.22
C LEU A 55 9.98 -8.02 -6.75
N LEU A 56 10.25 -6.84 -7.31
CA LEU A 56 10.28 -6.63 -8.77
C LEU A 56 11.66 -6.85 -9.40
N GLY A 57 12.69 -7.12 -8.60
CA GLY A 57 14.07 -7.25 -9.10
C GLY A 57 14.65 -5.98 -9.72
N LYS A 58 14.11 -4.79 -9.38
CA LYS A 58 14.58 -3.51 -9.92
C LYS A 58 14.52 -2.40 -8.87
N LYS A 59 15.41 -1.41 -9.00
CA LYS A 59 15.31 -0.19 -8.20
C LYS A 59 14.13 0.64 -8.68
N ILE A 60 13.31 1.09 -7.75
CA ILE A 60 12.16 1.96 -8.02
C ILE A 60 12.31 3.27 -7.27
N ASP A 61 11.85 4.34 -7.90
CA ASP A 61 11.77 5.68 -7.32
C ASP A 61 10.43 5.89 -6.58
N PRO A 62 10.32 6.90 -5.70
CA PRO A 62 9.08 7.15 -4.95
C PRO A 62 7.87 7.37 -5.87
N GLU A 63 8.07 8.08 -6.98
CA GLU A 63 7.03 8.32 -7.99
C GLU A 63 6.59 7.03 -8.68
N GLN A 64 7.55 6.13 -8.98
CA GLN A 64 7.26 4.82 -9.56
C GLN A 64 6.49 3.93 -8.57
N LEU A 65 6.85 3.96 -7.28
CA LEU A 65 6.13 3.24 -6.25
C LEU A 65 4.66 3.72 -6.20
N THR A 66 4.44 5.03 -6.11
CA THR A 66 3.09 5.60 -6.08
C THR A 66 2.28 5.22 -7.31
N ALA A 67 2.86 5.38 -8.51
CA ALA A 67 2.18 5.02 -9.75
C ALA A 67 1.77 3.53 -9.78
N MET A 68 2.66 2.63 -9.37
CA MET A 68 2.36 1.19 -9.32
C MET A 68 1.29 0.84 -8.29
N VAL A 69 1.35 1.39 -7.07
CA VAL A 69 0.34 1.08 -6.06
C VAL A 69 -1.03 1.63 -6.47
N CYS A 70 -1.07 2.83 -7.07
CA CYS A 70 -2.29 3.39 -7.64
C CYS A 70 -2.83 2.56 -8.81
N GLU A 71 -1.97 2.08 -9.72
CA GLU A 71 -2.38 1.23 -10.84
C GLU A 71 -2.94 -0.11 -10.35
N VAL A 72 -2.28 -0.78 -9.40
CA VAL A 72 -2.79 -2.00 -8.75
C VAL A 72 -4.12 -1.73 -8.06
N TYR A 73 -4.23 -0.59 -7.39
CA TYR A 73 -5.48 -0.18 -6.76
C TYR A 73 -6.62 -0.01 -7.78
N GLU A 74 -6.38 0.71 -8.87
CA GLU A 74 -7.41 0.96 -9.90
C GLU A 74 -7.77 -0.31 -10.67
N SER A 75 -6.78 -1.16 -10.96
CA SER A 75 -6.98 -2.37 -11.75
C SER A 75 -7.64 -3.48 -10.94
N GLU A 76 -7.16 -3.73 -9.71
CA GLU A 76 -7.56 -4.92 -8.94
C GLU A 76 -8.55 -4.60 -7.83
N ILE A 77 -8.42 -3.44 -7.17
CA ILE A 77 -9.17 -3.13 -5.96
C ILE A 77 -10.47 -2.39 -6.30
N LYS A 78 -10.40 -1.37 -7.15
CA LYS A 78 -11.59 -0.64 -7.63
C LYS A 78 -12.48 -1.53 -8.49
N SER A 79 -11.91 -2.38 -9.34
CA SER A 79 -12.68 -3.34 -10.16
C SER A 79 -13.47 -4.36 -9.33
N LYS A 80 -13.05 -4.64 -8.09
CA LYS A 80 -13.77 -5.50 -7.14
C LYS A 80 -14.86 -4.77 -6.34
N GLY A 81 -15.11 -3.49 -6.61
CA GLY A 81 -16.12 -2.68 -5.93
C GLY A 81 -15.58 -1.78 -4.81
N GLY A 82 -14.25 -1.65 -4.70
CA GLY A 82 -13.61 -0.71 -3.78
C GLY A 82 -14.08 0.73 -4.04
N SER A 83 -14.54 1.39 -2.97
CA SER A 83 -15.10 2.76 -3.02
C SER A 83 -14.08 3.86 -2.74
N GLY A 84 -12.84 3.52 -2.36
CA GLY A 84 -11.78 4.50 -2.15
C GLY A 84 -11.25 5.09 -3.46
N SER A 85 -10.31 6.02 -3.35
CA SER A 85 -9.68 6.68 -4.50
C SER A 85 -8.18 6.40 -4.57
N ALA A 86 -7.62 6.40 -5.79
CA ALA A 86 -6.17 6.40 -5.99
C ALA A 86 -5.50 7.60 -5.30
N GLU A 87 -6.21 8.73 -5.16
CA GLU A 87 -5.78 9.90 -4.38
C GLU A 87 -5.60 9.59 -2.89
N ALA A 88 -6.49 8.79 -2.29
CA ALA A 88 -6.35 8.38 -0.89
C ALA A 88 -5.10 7.52 -0.69
N VAL A 89 -4.83 6.59 -1.61
CA VAL A 89 -3.63 5.73 -1.61
C VAL A 89 -2.36 6.55 -1.82
N ALA A 90 -2.36 7.48 -2.78
CA ALA A 90 -1.23 8.37 -3.03
C ALA A 90 -0.94 9.27 -1.82
N GLY A 91 -1.99 9.84 -1.21
CA GLY A 91 -1.89 10.64 0.01
C GLY A 91 -1.37 9.82 1.20
N TRP A 92 -1.78 8.55 1.31
CA TRP A 92 -1.26 7.65 2.33
C TRP A 92 0.23 7.39 2.14
N LEU A 93 0.66 7.02 0.92
CA LEU A 93 2.07 6.80 0.62
C LEU A 93 2.94 8.03 0.88
N ALA A 94 2.42 9.24 0.62
CA ALA A 94 3.10 10.49 0.92
C ALA A 94 3.17 10.80 2.44
N SER A 95 2.28 10.22 3.24
CA SER A 95 2.25 10.38 4.71
C SER A 95 3.15 9.40 5.46
N LEU A 96 3.76 8.43 4.77
CA LEU A 96 4.67 7.45 5.36
C LEU A 96 6.06 8.07 5.61
N GLU A 97 6.23 8.72 6.75
CA GLU A 97 7.52 9.23 7.26
C GLU A 97 8.49 8.13 7.66
#